data_AF-A0A2E9D9N3-F1
#
_entry.id   AF-A0A2E9D9N3-F1
#
_cell.length_a   1.000
_cell.length_b   1.000
_cell.length_c   1.000
_cell.angle_alpha   90.00
_cell.angle_beta   90.00
_cell.angle_gamma   90.00
#
_symmetry.space_group_name_H-M   'P 1'
#
loop_
_entity.id
_entity.type
_entity.pdbx_description
1 polymer ?
#
loop_
_entity_poly.entity_id
_entity_poly.type
_entity_poly.pdbx_seq_one_letter_code
_entity_poly.pdbx_strand_id
1 'polypeptide(L)'
;MVMKTLILGENYQTESGENSKINEILFSTKDKSIVGINVRINNSTPNLFIPLNRSIDNKKSNQKGMIHFSKKTIIRTKDNIKSQLYGLIIDQNTFRPSYFLVKVGRKIISVEHELLSNITSGAPTLDSNITINEIPIYLSDELATKEANHSLKKFYEANYSSISNVKVEVNSGVADLSGTCQFNEQSISIEDFIKTLDGILSVENNIVSDSELEIALAKKLADANIYHDGFVSIKIFNNTIALKGNLGSQKKINEVQSIIQKLESTKLIENSIKLKS
;
A
#
# COMPACT_ATOMS: atom_id res chain seq x y z
N MET A 1 -16.35 -6.25 6.06
CA MET A 1 -14.92 -6.60 6.09
C MET A 1 -14.31 -6.47 4.68
N VAL A 2 -13.28 -5.62 4.45
CA VAL A 2 -12.67 -5.46 3.10
C VAL A 2 -11.40 -6.31 3.03
N MET A 3 -11.54 -7.59 2.67
CA MET A 3 -10.38 -8.48 2.47
C MET A 3 -9.66 -8.10 1.17
N LYS A 4 -8.38 -7.72 1.24
CA LYS A 4 -7.51 -7.48 0.07
C LYS A 4 -6.71 -8.72 -0.34
N THR A 5 -6.40 -9.60 0.61
CA THR A 5 -5.67 -10.85 0.37
C THR A 5 -6.48 -12.05 0.85
N LEU A 6 -6.65 -13.05 -0.03
CA LEU A 6 -7.26 -14.33 0.28
C LEU A 6 -6.19 -15.43 0.27
N ILE A 7 -5.91 -16.01 1.42
CA ILE A 7 -4.95 -17.09 1.56
C ILE A 7 -5.71 -18.42 1.69
N LEU A 8 -5.36 -19.39 0.85
CA LEU A 8 -6.00 -20.69 0.84
C LEU A 8 -5.57 -21.51 2.05
N GLY A 9 -6.55 -22.01 2.81
CA GLY A 9 -6.33 -22.87 3.97
C GLY A 9 -5.92 -22.15 5.25
N GLU A 10 -5.75 -20.83 5.22
CA GLU A 10 -5.57 -20.03 6.44
C GLU A 10 -6.89 -19.84 7.18
N ASN A 11 -6.78 -19.67 8.50
CA ASN A 11 -7.90 -19.36 9.36
C ASN A 11 -8.26 -17.88 9.21
N TYR A 12 -9.53 -17.62 8.98
CA TYR A 12 -10.14 -16.31 9.04
C TYR A 12 -11.23 -16.33 10.08
N GLN A 13 -11.34 -15.25 10.84
CA GLN A 13 -12.44 -15.06 11.77
C GLN A 13 -13.57 -14.35 11.04
N THR A 14 -14.78 -14.92 11.07
CA THR A 14 -15.97 -14.28 10.51
C THR A 14 -16.40 -13.09 11.37
N GLU A 15 -17.32 -12.25 10.87
CA GLU A 15 -17.95 -11.18 11.66
C GLU A 15 -18.70 -11.72 12.91
N SER A 16 -19.11 -13.00 12.88
CA SER A 16 -19.70 -13.72 14.02
C SER A 16 -18.66 -14.30 15.00
N GLY A 17 -17.36 -14.10 14.75
CA GLY A 17 -16.28 -14.60 15.61
C GLY A 17 -15.85 -16.05 15.35
N GLU A 18 -16.42 -16.72 14.34
CA GLU A 18 -16.15 -18.14 14.06
C GLU A 18 -14.88 -18.34 13.22
N ASN A 19 -14.11 -19.37 13.56
CA ASN A 19 -12.94 -19.77 12.78
C ASN A 19 -13.35 -20.48 11.49
N SER A 20 -12.90 -19.94 10.38
CA SER A 20 -13.24 -20.37 9.04
C SER A 20 -11.98 -20.57 8.20
N LYS A 21 -11.97 -21.52 7.27
CA LYS A 21 -10.85 -21.72 6.33
C LYS A 21 -11.32 -21.56 4.90
N ILE A 22 -10.61 -20.76 4.11
CA ILE A 22 -10.86 -20.69 2.67
C ILE A 22 -10.39 -22.01 2.05
N ASN A 23 -11.34 -22.80 1.55
CA ASN A 23 -11.04 -24.09 0.93
C ASN A 23 -10.83 -23.94 -0.58
N GLU A 24 -11.72 -23.20 -1.23
CA GLU A 24 -11.69 -22.99 -2.67
C GLU A 24 -12.15 -21.58 -3.03
N ILE A 25 -11.66 -21.07 -4.14
CA ILE A 25 -12.05 -19.79 -4.74
C ILE A 25 -12.64 -20.11 -6.11
N LEU A 26 -13.84 -19.60 -6.37
CA LEU A 26 -14.52 -19.77 -7.66
C LEU A 26 -14.19 -18.58 -8.57
N PHE A 27 -13.67 -18.90 -9.74
CA PHE A 27 -13.22 -17.96 -10.74
C PHE A 27 -14.01 -18.10 -12.02
N SER A 28 -14.49 -16.98 -12.57
CA SER A 28 -15.24 -16.97 -13.82
C SER A 28 -14.28 -16.82 -14.98
N THR A 29 -14.39 -17.73 -15.94
CA THR A 29 -13.59 -17.73 -17.17
C THR A 29 -13.97 -16.61 -18.13
N LYS A 30 -15.20 -16.09 -18.03
CA LYS A 30 -15.74 -15.10 -18.97
C LYS A 30 -15.14 -13.72 -18.76
N ASP A 31 -15.04 -13.29 -17.51
CA ASP A 31 -14.65 -11.94 -17.10
C ASP A 31 -13.38 -11.91 -16.23
N LYS A 32 -12.79 -13.09 -15.99
CA LYS A 32 -11.57 -13.30 -15.19
C LYS A 32 -11.69 -12.72 -13.77
N SER A 33 -12.89 -12.76 -13.19
CA SER A 33 -13.17 -12.27 -11.85
C SER A 33 -13.39 -13.41 -10.85
N ILE A 34 -13.25 -13.10 -9.57
CA ILE A 34 -13.66 -14.00 -8.50
C ILE A 34 -15.15 -13.79 -8.23
N VAL A 35 -15.82 -14.92 -8.21
CA VAL A 35 -17.27 -15.02 -8.28
C VAL A 35 -17.85 -15.35 -6.91
N GLY A 36 -17.09 -16.15 -6.16
CA GLY A 36 -17.39 -16.49 -4.79
C GLY A 36 -16.28 -17.32 -4.18
N ILE A 37 -16.41 -17.56 -2.88
CA ILE A 37 -15.41 -18.26 -2.08
C ILE A 37 -16.13 -19.40 -1.36
N ASN A 38 -15.59 -20.62 -1.46
CA ASN A 38 -16.01 -21.74 -0.62
C ASN A 38 -15.17 -21.74 0.66
N VAL A 39 -15.86 -21.51 1.77
CA VAL A 39 -15.27 -21.44 3.10
C VAL A 39 -15.76 -22.62 3.92
N ARG A 40 -14.88 -23.25 4.70
CA ARG A 40 -15.26 -24.29 5.66
C ARG A 40 -15.31 -23.68 7.05
N ILE A 41 -16.47 -23.76 7.68
CA ILE A 41 -16.71 -23.24 9.03
C ILE A 41 -16.59 -24.41 10.01
N ASN A 42 -15.48 -24.53 10.73
CA ASN A 42 -15.18 -25.70 11.57
C ASN A 42 -15.13 -27.05 10.81
N ASN A 43 -14.62 -28.10 11.46
CA ASN A 43 -14.38 -29.39 10.78
C ASN A 43 -15.66 -30.17 10.43
N SER A 44 -16.81 -29.80 10.99
CA SER A 44 -18.06 -30.56 10.96
C SER A 44 -19.16 -30.00 10.05
N THR A 45 -19.00 -28.81 9.46
CA THR A 45 -20.04 -28.23 8.58
C THR A 45 -19.70 -28.39 7.09
N PRO A 46 -20.73 -28.46 6.21
CA PRO A 46 -20.54 -28.34 4.77
C PRO A 46 -19.94 -26.98 4.40
N ASN A 47 -19.21 -26.92 3.28
CA ASN A 47 -18.62 -25.68 2.79
C ASN A 47 -19.73 -24.62 2.59
N LEU A 48 -19.55 -23.44 3.20
CA LEU A 48 -20.36 -22.26 2.95
C LEU A 48 -19.83 -21.57 1.69
N PHE A 49 -20.67 -21.41 0.68
CA PHE A 49 -20.37 -20.56 -0.47
C PHE A 49 -20.74 -19.12 -0.16
N ILE A 50 -19.77 -18.22 -0.31
CA ILE A 50 -19.93 -16.78 -0.14
C ILE A 50 -19.85 -16.15 -1.54
N PRO A 51 -20.99 -15.76 -2.15
CA PRO A 51 -20.97 -15.04 -3.42
C PRO A 51 -20.37 -13.63 -3.23
N LEU A 52 -19.40 -13.26 -4.06
CA LEU A 52 -18.87 -11.88 -4.09
C LEU A 52 -19.65 -10.99 -5.06
N ASN A 53 -20.38 -11.60 -5.99
CA ASN A 53 -21.29 -10.91 -6.89
C ASN A 53 -22.73 -11.33 -6.60
N ARG A 54 -23.61 -10.37 -6.30
CA ARG A 54 -25.02 -10.58 -5.92
C ARG A 54 -25.85 -11.32 -6.97
N SER A 55 -25.37 -11.42 -8.21
CA SER A 55 -26.09 -12.06 -9.32
C SER A 55 -25.99 -13.60 -9.33
N ILE A 56 -25.28 -14.21 -8.39
CA ILE A 56 -24.86 -15.61 -8.49
C ILE A 56 -25.46 -16.43 -7.37
N ASP A 57 -26.44 -17.22 -7.77
CA ASP A 57 -27.23 -18.09 -6.92
C ASP A 57 -26.39 -19.27 -6.39
N ASN A 58 -26.51 -19.61 -5.11
CA ASN A 58 -25.70 -20.65 -4.44
C ASN A 58 -25.78 -22.04 -5.12
N LYS A 59 -26.83 -22.30 -5.92
CA LYS A 59 -27.01 -23.54 -6.69
C LYS A 59 -26.17 -23.61 -7.97
N LYS A 60 -25.40 -22.56 -8.32
CA LYS A 60 -24.72 -22.40 -9.61
C LYS A 60 -23.21 -22.64 -9.59
N SER A 61 -22.64 -23.16 -8.51
CA SER A 61 -21.19 -23.45 -8.41
C SER A 61 -20.68 -24.43 -9.48
N ASN A 62 -21.55 -25.26 -10.06
CA ASN A 62 -21.21 -26.21 -11.14
C ASN A 62 -21.52 -25.68 -12.55
N GLN A 63 -21.71 -24.37 -12.74
CA GLN A 63 -21.97 -23.83 -14.08
C GLN A 63 -20.76 -23.93 -15.00
N LYS A 64 -21.00 -24.26 -16.27
CA LYS A 64 -19.99 -24.20 -17.33
C LYS A 64 -19.30 -22.83 -17.32
N GLY A 65 -17.98 -22.82 -17.31
CA GLY A 65 -17.18 -21.59 -17.30
C GLY A 65 -16.73 -21.11 -15.90
N MET A 66 -16.92 -21.92 -14.85
CA MET A 66 -16.36 -21.67 -13.51
C MET A 66 -15.17 -22.59 -13.22
N ILE A 67 -14.20 -22.07 -12.45
CA ILE A 67 -12.98 -22.79 -12.08
C ILE A 67 -12.76 -22.70 -10.59
N HIS A 68 -12.36 -23.83 -10.02
CA HIS A 68 -12.09 -23.97 -8.60
C HIS A 68 -10.58 -23.89 -8.38
N PHE A 69 -10.15 -22.83 -7.70
CA PHE A 69 -8.80 -22.70 -7.18
C PHE A 69 -8.77 -23.17 -5.73
N SER A 70 -7.92 -24.16 -5.44
CA SER A 70 -7.73 -24.69 -4.09
C SER A 70 -6.26 -24.81 -3.76
N LYS A 71 -5.91 -25.14 -2.51
CA LYS A 71 -4.53 -25.45 -2.12
C LYS A 71 -3.89 -26.61 -2.91
N LYS A 72 -4.72 -27.41 -3.60
CA LYS A 72 -4.25 -28.51 -4.47
C LYS A 72 -3.99 -28.05 -5.90
N THR A 73 -4.39 -26.83 -6.26
CA THR A 73 -4.16 -26.31 -7.61
C THR A 73 -2.66 -26.15 -7.83
N ILE A 74 -2.18 -26.80 -8.89
CA ILE A 74 -0.78 -26.79 -9.29
C ILE A 74 -0.59 -25.71 -10.34
N ILE A 75 0.37 -24.83 -10.11
CA ILE A 75 0.90 -23.92 -11.11
C ILE A 75 2.15 -24.57 -11.69
N ARG A 76 2.15 -24.77 -13.01
CA ARG A 76 3.35 -25.28 -13.70
C ARG A 76 4.14 -24.11 -14.25
N THR A 77 5.45 -24.18 -14.05
CA THR A 77 6.42 -23.33 -14.74
C THR A 77 6.87 -24.02 -16.04
N LYS A 78 7.56 -23.30 -16.92
CA LYS A 78 8.10 -23.86 -18.18
C LYS A 78 9.02 -25.05 -17.94
N ASP A 79 9.84 -25.00 -16.90
CA ASP A 79 10.77 -26.07 -16.51
C ASP A 79 10.05 -27.28 -15.89
N ASN A 80 8.72 -27.31 -16.01
CA ASN A 80 7.83 -28.33 -15.46
C ASN A 80 7.95 -28.47 -13.94
N ILE A 81 8.49 -27.46 -13.26
CA ILE A 81 8.49 -27.38 -11.80
C ILE A 81 7.04 -27.14 -11.39
N LYS A 82 6.55 -28.06 -10.57
CA LYS A 82 5.21 -28.00 -9.97
C LYS A 82 5.26 -27.14 -8.72
N SER A 83 4.55 -26.04 -8.77
CA SER A 83 4.35 -25.13 -7.64
C SER A 83 2.90 -25.17 -7.21
N GLN A 84 2.61 -24.77 -5.98
CA GLN A 84 1.24 -24.79 -5.43
C GLN A 84 0.69 -23.38 -5.34
N LEU A 85 -0.59 -23.22 -5.68
CA LEU A 85 -1.30 -21.99 -5.38
C LEU A 85 -1.48 -21.87 -3.86
N TYR A 86 -0.98 -20.77 -3.31
CA TYR A 86 -1.04 -20.44 -1.88
C TYR A 86 -2.21 -19.50 -1.57
N GLY A 87 -2.50 -18.55 -2.45
CA GLY A 87 -3.51 -17.51 -2.21
C GLY A 87 -3.62 -16.55 -3.39
N LEU A 88 -4.39 -15.48 -3.21
CA LEU A 88 -4.63 -14.42 -4.20
C LEU A 88 -4.64 -13.06 -3.50
N ILE A 89 -4.12 -12.04 -4.15
CA ILE A 89 -4.37 -10.63 -3.81
C ILE A 89 -5.41 -10.11 -4.80
N ILE A 90 -6.44 -9.42 -4.32
CA ILE A 90 -7.63 -9.09 -5.09
C ILE A 90 -7.91 -7.61 -5.01
N ASP A 91 -8.22 -7.02 -6.16
CA ASP A 91 -8.78 -5.68 -6.26
C ASP A 91 -10.22 -5.68 -5.71
N GLN A 92 -10.48 -4.85 -4.71
CA GLN A 92 -11.74 -4.86 -3.97
C GLN A 92 -12.92 -4.29 -4.75
N ASN A 93 -12.65 -3.50 -5.79
CA ASN A 93 -13.68 -2.86 -6.59
C ASN A 93 -14.15 -3.79 -7.71
N THR A 94 -13.25 -4.59 -8.25
CA THR A 94 -13.48 -5.44 -9.42
C THR A 94 -13.55 -6.93 -9.08
N PHE A 95 -13.12 -7.32 -7.88
CA PHE A 95 -12.91 -8.70 -7.45
C PHE A 95 -12.01 -9.51 -8.40
N ARG A 96 -11.14 -8.83 -9.15
CA ARG A 96 -10.15 -9.47 -10.00
C ARG A 96 -8.88 -9.75 -9.20
N PRO A 97 -8.24 -10.92 -9.36
CA PRO A 97 -6.93 -11.14 -8.79
C PRO A 97 -5.93 -10.16 -9.43
N SER A 98 -5.28 -9.36 -8.61
CA SER A 98 -4.11 -8.59 -9.02
C SER A 98 -2.89 -9.52 -9.07
N TYR A 99 -2.76 -10.38 -8.05
CA TYR A 99 -1.66 -11.34 -7.94
C TYR A 99 -2.16 -12.73 -7.51
N PHE A 100 -1.48 -13.75 -8.01
CA PHE A 100 -1.55 -15.13 -7.53
C PHE A 100 -0.33 -15.39 -6.64
N LEU A 101 -0.56 -15.83 -5.41
CA LEU A 101 0.49 -16.20 -4.48
C LEU A 101 0.87 -17.65 -4.74
N VAL A 102 2.12 -17.88 -5.16
CA VAL A 102 2.59 -19.20 -5.59
C VAL A 102 3.70 -19.67 -4.66
N LYS A 103 3.54 -20.87 -4.09
CA LYS A 103 4.55 -21.47 -3.24
C LYS A 103 5.61 -22.17 -4.09
N VAL A 104 6.85 -21.70 -4.03
CA VAL A 104 8.02 -22.27 -4.70
C VAL A 104 9.06 -22.64 -3.64
N GLY A 105 9.17 -23.94 -3.35
CA GLY A 105 10.01 -24.43 -2.26
C GLY A 105 9.57 -23.86 -0.90
N ARG A 106 10.44 -23.03 -0.29
CA ARG A 106 10.17 -22.34 0.99
C ARG A 106 9.63 -20.92 0.83
N LYS A 107 9.65 -20.36 -0.39
CA LYS A 107 9.21 -18.99 -0.66
C LYS A 107 7.77 -18.99 -1.18
N ILE A 108 7.10 -17.87 -0.97
CA ILE A 108 5.85 -17.53 -1.66
C ILE A 108 6.18 -16.34 -2.56
N ILE A 109 5.81 -16.43 -3.82
CA ILE A 109 6.04 -15.37 -4.80
C ILE A 109 4.70 -14.78 -5.26
N SER A 110 4.68 -13.49 -5.58
CA SER A 110 3.52 -12.75 -6.05
C SER A 110 3.54 -12.66 -7.57
N VAL A 111 2.79 -13.53 -8.24
CA VAL A 111 2.72 -13.59 -9.70
C VAL A 111 1.56 -12.73 -10.20
N GLU A 112 1.83 -11.71 -11.02
CA GLU A 112 0.76 -10.93 -11.65
C GLU A 112 -0.16 -11.81 -12.49
N HIS A 113 -1.45 -11.51 -12.47
CA HIS A 113 -2.44 -12.32 -13.18
C HIS A 113 -2.18 -12.42 -14.70
N GLU A 114 -1.58 -11.38 -15.30
CA GLU A 114 -1.27 -11.30 -16.74
C GLU A 114 -0.16 -12.28 -17.15
N LEU A 115 0.70 -12.64 -16.19
CA LEU A 115 1.81 -13.56 -16.38
C LEU A 115 1.37 -15.04 -16.32
N LEU A 116 0.09 -15.30 -16.03
CA LEU A 116 -0.48 -16.64 -16.01
C LEU A 116 -1.32 -16.90 -17.27
N SER A 117 -0.96 -17.96 -17.98
CA SER A 117 -1.75 -18.56 -19.05
C SER A 117 -2.60 -19.72 -18.51
N ASN A 118 -3.59 -20.16 -19.28
CA ASN A 118 -4.44 -21.32 -18.94
C ASN A 118 -5.15 -21.24 -17.57
N ILE A 119 -5.33 -20.03 -17.02
CA ILE A 119 -6.14 -19.81 -15.81
C ILE A 119 -7.54 -20.39 -16.01
N THR A 120 -8.05 -20.34 -17.24
CA THR A 120 -9.39 -20.81 -17.64
C THR A 120 -9.53 -22.33 -17.81
N SER A 121 -8.50 -23.14 -17.50
CA SER A 121 -8.58 -24.61 -17.53
C SER A 121 -8.43 -25.26 -16.15
N GLY A 122 -8.23 -24.47 -15.08
CA GLY A 122 -7.96 -24.99 -13.73
C GLY A 122 -6.53 -25.51 -13.53
N ALA A 123 -5.67 -25.40 -14.54
CA ALA A 123 -4.25 -25.70 -14.48
C ALA A 123 -3.44 -24.49 -14.97
N PRO A 124 -3.42 -23.38 -14.20
CA PRO A 124 -2.68 -22.17 -14.57
C PRO A 124 -1.20 -22.48 -14.81
N THR A 125 -0.63 -21.84 -15.82
CA THR A 125 0.76 -21.99 -16.22
C THR A 125 1.44 -20.63 -16.26
N LEU A 126 2.60 -20.51 -15.61
CA LEU A 126 3.40 -19.28 -15.65
C LEU A 126 4.02 -19.11 -17.04
N ASP A 127 3.98 -17.89 -17.58
CA ASP A 127 4.60 -17.58 -18.87
C ASP A 127 6.09 -17.94 -18.85
N SER A 128 6.52 -18.49 -19.97
CA SER A 128 7.77 -19.19 -20.18
C SER A 128 8.99 -18.29 -20.36
N ASN A 129 8.77 -16.97 -20.35
CA ASN A 129 9.81 -15.96 -20.51
C ASN A 129 10.23 -15.33 -19.18
N ILE A 130 9.60 -15.70 -18.06
CA ILE A 130 9.83 -15.06 -16.76
C ILE A 130 10.77 -15.91 -15.93
N THR A 131 11.83 -15.29 -15.40
CA THR A 131 12.70 -15.94 -14.43
C THR A 131 12.05 -15.90 -13.05
N ILE A 132 11.84 -17.05 -12.41
CA ILE A 132 11.17 -17.12 -11.08
C ILE A 132 11.84 -16.22 -10.03
N ASN A 133 13.16 -16.05 -10.12
CA ASN A 133 13.93 -15.20 -9.19
C ASN A 133 13.69 -13.70 -9.39
N GLU A 134 13.09 -13.29 -10.50
CA GLU A 134 12.70 -11.91 -10.78
C GLU A 134 11.29 -11.59 -10.27
N ILE A 135 10.54 -12.62 -9.82
CA ILE A 135 9.19 -12.44 -9.29
C ILE A 135 9.28 -12.03 -7.82
N PRO A 136 8.59 -10.94 -7.40
CA PRO A 136 8.62 -10.46 -6.03
C PRO A 136 8.21 -11.53 -5.01
N ILE A 137 8.91 -11.55 -3.89
CA ILE A 137 8.55 -12.42 -2.75
C ILE A 137 7.36 -11.80 -2.03
N TYR A 138 6.38 -12.64 -1.70
CA TYR A 138 5.27 -12.27 -0.82
C TYR A 138 5.67 -12.47 0.64
N LEU A 139 5.40 -11.46 1.46
CA LEU A 139 5.42 -11.53 2.92
C LEU A 139 4.03 -11.13 3.43
N SER A 140 3.65 -11.60 4.62
CA SER A 140 2.43 -11.09 5.26
C SER A 140 2.59 -9.59 5.57
N ASP A 141 1.48 -8.86 5.56
CA ASP A 141 1.46 -7.41 5.85
C ASP A 141 2.19 -7.03 7.14
N GLU A 142 2.00 -7.81 8.21
CA GLU A 142 2.69 -7.59 9.49
C GLU A 142 4.21 -7.76 9.36
N LEU A 143 4.66 -8.82 8.68
CA LEU A 143 6.08 -9.09 8.52
C LEU A 143 6.73 -8.08 7.57
N ALA A 144 6.09 -7.80 6.43
CA ALA A 144 6.50 -6.80 5.47
C ALA A 144 6.62 -5.41 6.12
N THR A 145 5.61 -5.00 6.89
CA THR A 145 5.62 -3.73 7.65
C THR A 145 6.79 -3.66 8.62
N LYS A 146 7.01 -4.75 9.38
CA LYS A 146 8.11 -4.82 10.36
C LYS A 146 9.48 -4.74 9.66
N GLU A 147 9.68 -5.50 8.59
CA GLU A 147 10.93 -5.51 7.84
C GLU A 147 11.18 -4.18 7.12
N ALA A 148 10.14 -3.57 6.54
CA ALA A 148 10.20 -2.27 5.89
C ALA A 148 10.61 -1.16 6.86
N ASN A 149 9.96 -1.05 8.03
CA ASN A 149 10.32 -0.04 9.03
C ASN A 149 11.73 -0.26 9.60
N HIS A 150 12.13 -1.52 9.83
CA HIS A 150 13.48 -1.83 10.29
C HIS A 150 14.55 -1.45 9.25
N SER A 151 14.29 -1.76 7.98
CA SER A 151 15.18 -1.44 6.86
C SER A 151 15.24 0.06 6.61
N LEU A 152 14.10 0.75 6.70
CA LEU A 152 14.00 2.21 6.60
C LEU A 152 14.84 2.90 7.66
N LYS A 153 14.77 2.45 8.93
CA LYS A 153 15.59 3.01 10.00
C LYS A 153 17.09 2.93 9.67
N LYS A 154 17.56 1.77 9.20
CA LYS A 154 18.96 1.58 8.78
C LYS A 154 19.33 2.45 7.58
N PHE A 155 18.43 2.55 6.61
CA PHE A 155 18.61 3.42 5.44
C PHE A 155 18.82 4.87 5.86
N TYR A 156 18.04 5.37 6.83
CA TYR A 156 18.25 6.70 7.39
C TYR A 156 19.58 6.86 8.09
N GLU A 157 19.91 5.94 9.00
CA GLU A 157 21.17 5.97 9.74
C GLU A 157 22.41 5.99 8.81
N ALA A 158 22.30 5.37 7.63
CA ALA A 158 23.39 5.32 6.66
C ALA A 158 23.47 6.55 5.74
N ASN A 159 22.34 7.18 5.40
CA ASN A 159 22.29 8.19 4.34
C ASN A 159 22.03 9.62 4.84
N TYR A 160 21.52 9.79 6.06
CA TYR A 160 21.08 11.10 6.56
C TYR A 160 21.50 11.33 8.01
N SER A 161 21.81 12.59 8.34
CA SER A 161 22.23 13.01 9.68
C SER A 161 21.06 13.27 10.64
N SER A 162 19.83 13.29 10.14
CA SER A 162 18.62 13.54 10.91
C SER A 162 17.67 12.34 10.86
N ILE A 163 17.03 12.06 11.98
CA ILE A 163 15.96 11.07 12.07
C ILE A 163 14.75 11.66 11.33
N SER A 164 14.24 10.95 10.33
CA SER A 164 12.95 11.30 9.75
C SER A 164 11.80 10.77 10.61
N ASN A 165 10.62 11.35 10.42
CA ASN A 165 9.39 10.84 11.01
C ASN A 165 8.63 9.94 10.03
N VAL A 166 9.33 9.38 9.03
CA VAL A 166 8.71 8.53 8.02
C VAL A 166 8.44 7.15 8.59
N LYS A 167 7.25 6.62 8.28
CA LYS A 167 6.80 5.29 8.64
C LYS A 167 6.28 4.58 7.41
N VAL A 168 6.31 3.25 7.46
CA VAL A 168 5.77 2.39 6.41
C VAL A 168 4.65 1.56 7.00
N GLU A 169 3.51 1.49 6.32
CA GLU A 169 2.48 0.49 6.59
C GLU A 169 2.24 -0.31 5.32
N VAL A 170 2.34 -1.64 5.40
CA VAL A 170 2.15 -2.50 4.24
C VAL A 170 0.78 -3.16 4.31
N ASN A 171 0.01 -3.03 3.23
CA ASN A 171 -1.28 -3.67 3.11
C ASN A 171 -1.40 -4.36 1.75
N SER A 172 -1.45 -5.69 1.77
CA SER A 172 -1.49 -6.56 0.59
C SER A 172 -0.38 -6.25 -0.41
N GLY A 173 0.82 -6.08 0.12
CA GLY A 173 2.02 -5.74 -0.65
C GLY A 173 2.10 -4.30 -1.14
N VAL A 174 1.12 -3.43 -0.85
CA VAL A 174 1.21 -1.99 -1.11
C VAL A 174 1.81 -1.33 0.13
N ALA A 175 2.96 -0.68 0.01
CA ALA A 175 3.54 0.11 1.10
C ALA A 175 3.05 1.56 1.06
N ASP A 176 2.32 1.99 2.08
CA ASP A 176 1.97 3.39 2.32
C ASP A 176 3.09 4.05 3.13
N LEU A 177 3.76 5.03 2.52
CA LEU A 177 4.79 5.84 3.16
C LEU A 177 4.19 7.14 3.65
N SER A 178 4.25 7.37 4.95
CA SER A 178 3.72 8.60 5.56
C SER A 178 4.72 9.23 6.52
N GLY A 179 4.60 10.53 6.75
CA GLY A 179 5.46 11.27 7.66
C GLY A 179 6.11 12.48 6.99
N THR A 180 7.24 12.92 7.53
CA THR A 180 7.95 14.11 7.02
C THR A 180 9.42 13.84 6.77
N CYS A 181 9.94 14.49 5.73
CA CYS A 181 11.36 14.56 5.41
C CYS A 181 11.80 16.01 5.19
N GLN A 182 13.10 16.26 5.21
CA GLN A 182 13.64 17.61 5.07
C GLN A 182 13.53 18.08 3.61
N PHE A 183 13.89 17.22 2.65
CA PHE A 183 13.96 17.55 1.23
C PHE A 183 13.18 16.56 0.38
N ASN A 184 12.67 17.02 -0.78
CA ASN A 184 11.89 16.17 -1.68
C ASN A 184 12.72 15.00 -2.25
N GLU A 185 14.01 15.24 -2.52
CA GLU A 185 14.93 14.20 -3.00
C GLU A 185 15.06 13.04 -2.00
N GLN A 186 14.89 13.31 -0.70
CA GLN A 186 14.84 12.26 0.32
C GLN A 186 13.59 11.41 0.15
N SER A 187 12.42 12.03 -0.04
CA SER A 187 11.15 11.33 -0.29
C SER A 187 11.28 10.33 -1.44
N ILE A 188 11.83 10.79 -2.57
CA ILE A 188 12.06 9.96 -3.76
C ILE A 188 13.03 8.81 -3.45
N SER A 189 14.15 9.10 -2.77
CA SER A 189 15.15 8.08 -2.42
C SER A 189 14.58 7.01 -1.49
N ILE A 190 13.70 7.39 -0.56
CA ILE A 190 13.02 6.45 0.34
C ILE A 190 12.06 5.57 -0.44
N GLU A 191 11.25 6.16 -1.31
CA GLU A 191 10.31 5.42 -2.15
C GLU A 191 11.05 4.37 -3.00
N ASP A 192 12.11 4.77 -3.69
CA ASP A 192 12.92 3.87 -4.51
C ASP A 192 13.56 2.75 -3.68
N PHE A 193 14.05 3.06 -2.49
CA PHE A 193 14.57 2.06 -1.57
C PHE A 193 13.48 1.06 -1.13
N ILE A 194 12.32 1.54 -0.70
CA ILE A 194 11.23 0.67 -0.20
C ILE A 194 10.71 -0.25 -1.30
N LYS A 195 10.64 0.22 -2.56
CA LYS A 195 10.26 -0.61 -3.72
C LYS A 195 11.15 -1.85 -3.90
N THR A 196 12.38 -1.83 -3.40
CA THR A 196 13.32 -2.96 -3.53
C THR A 196 13.19 -4.02 -2.45
N LEU A 197 12.36 -3.78 -1.43
CA LEU A 197 12.23 -4.69 -0.30
C LEU A 197 11.29 -5.85 -0.61
N ASP A 198 11.64 -7.03 -0.10
CA ASP A 198 10.76 -8.21 -0.17
C ASP A 198 9.40 -7.91 0.50
N GLY A 199 8.33 -8.48 -0.06
CA GLY A 199 6.97 -8.23 0.40
C GLY A 199 6.35 -6.93 -0.12
N ILE A 200 7.10 -6.07 -0.80
CA ILE A 200 6.59 -4.84 -1.42
C ILE A 200 6.37 -5.06 -2.92
N LEU A 201 5.15 -4.81 -3.38
CA LEU A 201 4.73 -4.92 -4.78
C LEU A 201 4.57 -3.53 -5.42
N SER A 202 4.16 -2.56 -4.62
CA SER A 202 4.04 -1.16 -5.04
C SER A 202 4.16 -0.24 -3.82
N VAL A 203 4.36 1.04 -4.07
CA VAL A 203 4.51 2.05 -3.03
C VAL A 203 3.57 3.22 -3.31
N GLU A 204 2.83 3.63 -2.30
CA GLU A 204 2.08 4.88 -2.25
C GLU A 204 2.87 5.86 -1.38
N ASN A 205 3.44 6.90 -2.01
CA ASN A 205 4.30 7.85 -1.32
C ASN A 205 3.50 9.09 -0.90
N ASN A 206 3.18 9.16 0.39
CA ASN A 206 2.48 10.29 1.03
C ASN A 206 3.42 11.06 1.98
N ILE A 207 4.74 10.98 1.80
CA ILE A 207 5.71 11.74 2.59
C ILE A 207 5.62 13.22 2.23
N VAL A 208 5.57 14.08 3.24
CA VAL A 208 5.58 15.53 3.08
C VAL A 208 6.99 16.08 3.24
N SER A 209 7.48 16.85 2.26
CA SER A 209 8.76 17.56 2.37
C SER A 209 8.61 18.92 3.06
N ASP A 210 9.40 19.15 4.10
CA ASP A 210 9.50 20.45 4.77
C ASP A 210 9.90 21.56 3.77
N SER A 211 10.86 21.28 2.88
CA SER A 211 11.32 22.25 1.85
C SER A 211 10.24 22.62 0.83
N GLU A 212 9.40 21.67 0.41
CA GLU A 212 8.29 21.97 -0.51
C GLU A 212 7.21 22.80 0.18
N LEU A 213 6.94 22.50 1.45
CA LEU A 213 6.01 23.25 2.27
C LEU A 213 6.50 24.69 2.49
N GLU A 214 7.81 24.89 2.72
CA GLU A 214 8.43 26.21 2.79
C GLU A 214 8.22 27.00 1.50
N ILE A 215 8.50 26.41 0.34
CA ILE A 215 8.31 27.04 -0.96
C ILE A 215 6.84 27.39 -1.21
N ALA A 216 5.93 26.47 -0.90
CA ALA A 216 4.50 26.70 -1.05
C ALA A 216 3.99 27.84 -0.16
N LEU A 217 4.48 27.93 1.08
CA LEU A 217 4.19 29.04 1.98
C LEU A 217 4.75 30.36 1.48
N ALA A 218 6.02 30.38 1.07
CA ALA A 218 6.65 31.58 0.53
C ALA A 218 5.87 32.13 -0.68
N LYS A 219 5.41 31.26 -1.58
CA LYS A 219 4.53 31.64 -2.69
C LYS A 219 3.22 32.27 -2.20
N LYS A 220 2.51 31.63 -1.26
CA LYS A 220 1.27 32.19 -0.68
C LYS A 220 1.48 33.55 -0.02
N LEU A 221 2.61 33.75 0.66
CA LEU A 221 2.95 35.05 1.26
C LEU A 221 3.27 36.11 0.19
N ALA A 222 3.93 35.70 -0.90
CA ALA A 222 4.18 36.59 -2.04
C ALA A 222 2.86 37.02 -2.71
N ASP A 223 1.95 36.09 -2.97
CA ASP A 223 0.64 36.36 -3.57
C ASP A 223 -0.22 37.30 -2.71
N ALA A 224 -0.07 37.22 -1.39
CA ALA A 224 -0.70 38.13 -0.42
C ALA A 224 0.03 39.48 -0.25
N ASN A 225 1.03 39.76 -1.08
CA ASN A 225 1.85 40.98 -1.03
C ASN A 225 2.49 41.22 0.34
N ILE A 226 2.83 40.17 1.09
CA ILE A 226 3.43 40.31 2.43
C ILE A 226 4.82 40.95 2.34
N TYR A 227 5.61 40.54 1.35
CA TYR A 227 7.00 41.00 1.19
C TYR A 227 7.15 42.47 0.75
N HIS A 228 6.06 43.14 0.36
CA HIS A 228 6.07 44.58 0.12
C HIS A 228 6.09 45.40 1.43
N ASP A 229 5.59 44.83 2.54
CA ASP A 229 5.52 45.50 3.84
C ASP A 229 6.76 45.23 4.71
N GLY A 230 7.65 44.35 4.26
CA GLY A 230 8.86 43.99 5.00
C GLY A 230 9.40 42.63 4.60
N PHE A 231 10.02 41.93 5.56
CA PHE A 231 10.64 40.64 5.34
C PHE A 231 10.14 39.61 6.36
N VAL A 232 9.87 38.39 5.88
CA VAL A 232 9.53 37.22 6.70
C VAL A 232 10.36 36.03 6.21
N SER A 233 11.20 35.52 7.10
CA SER A 233 11.86 34.21 6.96
C SER A 233 10.93 33.14 7.51
N ILE A 234 10.73 32.10 6.71
CA ILE A 234 10.04 30.87 7.10
C ILE A 234 11.10 29.78 7.20
N LYS A 235 11.06 29.00 8.28
CA LYS A 235 11.78 27.72 8.38
C LYS A 235 10.82 26.67 8.88
N ILE A 236 10.83 25.50 8.26
CA ILE A 236 10.02 24.36 8.63
C ILE A 236 10.95 23.20 8.96
N PHE A 237 10.70 22.58 10.10
CA PHE A 237 11.42 21.38 10.50
C PHE A 237 10.49 20.48 11.28
N ASN A 238 10.28 19.24 10.79
CA ASN A 238 9.49 18.22 11.47
C ASN A 238 8.10 18.73 11.92
N ASN A 239 7.34 19.33 10.99
CA ASN A 239 6.02 19.94 11.25
C ASN A 239 6.00 21.15 12.20
N THR A 240 7.16 21.72 12.56
CA THR A 240 7.27 22.99 13.29
C THR A 240 7.60 24.11 12.32
N ILE A 241 6.79 25.17 12.31
CA ILE A 241 7.04 26.37 11.50
C ILE A 241 7.60 27.47 12.39
N ALA A 242 8.84 27.88 12.13
CA ALA A 242 9.47 29.05 12.74
C ALA A 242 9.39 30.25 11.79
N LEU A 243 8.80 31.35 12.29
CA LEU A 243 8.64 32.60 11.57
C LEU A 243 9.49 33.69 12.22
N LYS A 244 10.31 34.38 11.44
CA LYS A 244 11.13 35.50 11.91
C LYS A 244 11.10 36.62 10.88
N GLY A 245 11.06 37.87 11.33
CA GLY A 245 11.06 38.98 10.38
C GLY A 245 10.57 40.29 10.98
N ASN A 246 10.45 41.30 10.12
CA ASN A 246 9.90 42.60 10.46
C ASN A 246 8.89 43.01 9.38
N LEU A 247 7.67 43.38 9.80
CA LEU A 247 6.59 43.84 8.91
C LEU A 247 6.13 45.24 9.33
N GLY A 248 5.75 46.07 8.36
CA GLY A 248 5.31 47.44 8.58
C GLY A 248 3.98 47.59 9.33
N SER A 249 3.16 46.54 9.40
CA SER A 249 1.85 46.61 10.04
C SER A 249 1.41 45.36 10.81
N GLN A 250 0.65 45.56 11.89
CA GLN A 250 0.07 44.45 12.67
C GLN A 250 -0.95 43.66 11.83
N LYS A 251 -1.63 44.35 10.91
CA LYS A 251 -2.54 43.71 9.95
C LYS A 251 -1.82 42.64 9.13
N LYS A 252 -0.63 42.94 8.62
CA LYS A 252 0.17 41.99 7.83
C LYS A 252 0.72 40.84 8.68
N ILE A 253 1.10 41.09 9.94
CA ILE A 253 1.47 40.03 10.89
C ILE A 253 0.29 39.05 11.09
N ASN A 254 -0.92 39.56 11.31
CA ASN A 254 -2.11 38.73 11.49
C ASN A 254 -2.47 37.96 10.20
N GLU A 255 -2.27 38.58 9.03
CA GLU A 255 -2.49 37.95 7.73
C GLU A 255 -1.54 36.76 7.50
N VAL A 256 -0.24 36.91 7.83
CA VAL A 256 0.73 35.80 7.80
C VAL A 256 0.27 34.64 8.67
N GLN A 257 -0.15 34.92 9.91
CA GLN A 257 -0.66 33.88 10.81
C GLN A 257 -1.88 33.17 10.23
N SER A 258 -2.83 33.92 9.65
CA SER A 258 -4.02 33.34 9.03
C SER A 258 -3.69 32.45 7.83
N ILE A 259 -2.71 32.83 7.01
CA ILE A 259 -2.27 32.02 5.86
C ILE A 259 -1.68 30.69 6.35
N ILE A 260 -0.88 30.72 7.43
CA ILE A 260 -0.19 29.55 7.94
C ILE A 260 -1.15 28.61 8.69
N GLN A 261 -2.09 29.15 9.46
CA GLN A 261 -3.10 28.36 10.18
C GLN A 261 -4.00 27.53 9.26
N LYS A 262 -4.10 27.90 7.98
CA LYS A 262 -4.84 27.12 6.97
C LYS A 262 -4.09 25.87 6.48
N LEU A 263 -2.88 25.60 6.97
CA LEU A 263 -2.14 24.38 6.65
C LEU A 263 -2.50 23.25 7.62
N GLU A 264 -3.24 22.26 7.13
CA GLU A 264 -3.68 21.08 7.89
C GLU A 264 -2.54 20.21 8.42
N SER A 265 -1.33 20.31 7.86
CA SER A 265 -0.16 19.51 8.23
C SER A 265 0.66 20.07 9.42
N THR A 266 0.31 21.24 9.95
CA THR A 266 1.17 21.97 10.90
C THR A 266 0.76 21.73 12.36
N LYS A 267 1.73 21.36 13.22
CA LYS A 267 1.47 21.08 14.64
C LYS A 267 1.87 22.21 15.57
N LEU A 268 2.91 22.96 15.21
CA LEU A 268 3.45 24.03 16.04
C LEU A 268 3.89 25.22 15.19
N ILE A 269 3.50 26.43 15.60
CA ILE A 269 3.88 27.69 14.96
C ILE A 269 4.60 28.56 15.98
N GLU A 270 5.88 28.83 15.73
CA GLU A 270 6.71 29.74 16.51
C GLU A 270 6.79 31.09 15.78
N ASN A 271 5.97 32.06 16.20
CA ASN A 271 5.96 33.39 15.59
C ASN A 271 6.85 34.38 16.35
N SER A 272 7.93 34.83 15.71
CA SER A 272 8.83 35.89 16.20
C SER A 272 8.91 37.08 15.23
N ILE A 273 7.87 37.31 14.41
CA ILE A 273 7.78 38.50 13.55
C ILE A 273 7.51 39.73 14.41
N LYS A 274 8.25 40.81 14.17
CA LYS A 274 8.12 42.09 14.88
C LYS A 274 7.54 43.16 13.96
N LEU A 275 6.98 44.21 14.57
CA LEU A 275 6.66 45.44 13.84
C LEU A 275 7.97 46.14 13.45
N LYS A 276 8.03 46.60 12.20
CA LYS A 276 9.13 47.44 11.72
C LYS A 276 9.08 48.77 12.47
N SER A 277 10.13 49.04 13.24
CA SER A 277 10.37 50.31 13.92
C SER A 277 10.62 51.44 12.95
#